data_AF-A0A1G8DCF1-F1
#
_entry.id   AF-A0A1G8DCF1-F1
#
_cell.length_a   1.000
_cell.length_b   1.000
_cell.length_c   1.000
_cell.angle_alpha   90.00
_cell.angle_beta   90.00
_cell.angle_gamma   90.00
#
_symmetry.space_group_name_H-M   'P 1'
#
loop_
_entity.id
_entity.type
_entity.pdbx_description
1 polymer ?
#
loop_
_entity_poly.entity_id
_entity_poly.type
_entity_poly.pdbx_seq_one_letter_code
_entity_poly.pdbx_strand_id
1 'polypeptide(L)' 'MLDPVKKEYLENGGERFIVCAADQLELALDEFVDEYGEAPDVYVLSEVEKEVVGWKAPKTCRYSAEKPAYILL' A
#
# COMPACT_ATOMS: atom_id res chain seq x y z
N MET A 1 -18.25 1.47 7.70
CA MET A 1 -18.32 0.72 6.42
C MET A 1 -16.95 0.86 5.78
N LEU A 2 -16.32 -0.23 5.36
CA LEU A 2 -15.06 -0.16 4.62
C LEU A 2 -15.33 0.43 3.24
N ASP A 3 -14.46 1.34 2.80
CA ASP A 3 -14.50 1.88 1.44
C ASP A 3 -14.43 0.71 0.43
N PRO A 4 -15.27 0.70 -0.63
CA PRO A 4 -15.29 -0.39 -1.61
C PRO A 4 -13.92 -0.61 -2.28
N VAL A 5 -13.10 0.43 -2.43
CA VAL A 5 -11.73 0.33 -2.95
C VAL A 5 -10.84 -0.41 -1.96
N LYS A 6 -10.91 -0.05 -0.67
CA LYS A 6 -10.16 -0.73 0.40
C LYS A 6 -10.57 -2.20 0.50
N LYS A 7 -11.84 -2.53 0.29
CA LYS A 7 -12.32 -3.91 0.27
C LYS A 7 -11.73 -4.71 -0.90
N GLU A 8 -11.81 -4.18 -2.13
CA GLU A 8 -11.24 -4.83 -3.32
C GLU A 8 -9.72 -5.01 -3.18
N TYR A 9 -9.02 -4.02 -2.61
CA TYR A 9 -7.60 -4.07 -2.32
C TYR A 9 -7.23 -5.25 -1.40
N LEU A 10 -7.94 -5.40 -0.27
CA LEU A 10 -7.73 -6.49 0.68
C LEU A 10 -8.06 -7.85 0.04
N GLU A 11 -9.14 -7.96 -0.74
CA GLU A 11 -9.56 -9.19 -1.40
C GLU A 11 -8.58 -9.67 -2.49
N ASN A 12 -7.74 -8.77 -3.03
CA ASN A 12 -6.72 -9.08 -4.04
C ASN A 12 -5.30 -9.24 -3.46
N GLY A 13 -5.18 -9.53 -2.15
CA GLY A 13 -3.88 -9.78 -1.50
C GLY A 13 -3.17 -8.51 -1.02
N GLY A 14 -3.91 -7.41 -0.84
CA GLY A 14 -3.39 -6.17 -0.27
C GLY A 14 -3.14 -6.29 1.24
N GLU A 15 -2.02 -6.88 1.64
CA GLU A 15 -1.69 -7.06 3.06
C GLU A 15 -0.84 -5.91 3.64
N ARG A 16 -0.40 -4.96 2.80
CA ARG A 16 0.52 -3.86 3.16
C ARG A 16 -0.10 -2.49 2.85
N PHE A 17 0.58 -1.40 3.20
CA PHE A 17 0.18 -0.06 2.80
C PHE A 17 0.81 0.26 1.44
N ILE A 18 0.12 -0.08 0.35
CA ILE A 18 0.60 0.13 -1.02
C ILE A 18 -0.18 1.29 -1.65
N VAL A 19 0.51 2.34 -2.09
CA VAL A 19 -0.08 3.63 -2.49
C VAL A 19 0.49 4.19 -3.79
N CYS A 20 -0.27 5.03 -4.51
CA CYS A 20 0.14 5.57 -5.82
C CYS A 20 0.89 6.89 -5.72
N ALA A 21 0.44 7.79 -4.85
CA ALA A 21 0.81 9.20 -4.90
C ALA A 21 1.17 9.76 -3.51
N ALA A 22 1.87 10.89 -3.50
CA ALA A 22 2.44 11.48 -2.29
C ALA A 22 1.36 11.95 -1.30
N ASP A 23 0.21 12.38 -1.81
CA ASP A 23 -0.98 12.71 -1.03
C ASP A 23 -1.56 11.49 -0.29
N GLN A 24 -1.55 10.32 -0.92
CA GLN A 24 -1.95 9.08 -0.26
C GLN A 24 -0.88 8.52 0.68
N LEU A 25 0.38 8.88 0.47
CA LEU A 25 1.49 8.46 1.32
C LEU A 25 1.36 9.06 2.71
N GLU A 26 1.02 10.34 2.84
CA GLU A 26 0.79 10.99 4.15
C GLU A 26 -0.33 10.28 4.92
N LEU A 27 -1.45 10.00 4.25
CA LEU A 27 -2.56 9.26 4.86
C LEU A 27 -2.16 7.84 5.29
N ALA A 28 -1.35 7.17 4.46
CA ALA A 28 -0.85 5.83 4.76
C ALA A 28 0.09 5.82 5.96
N LEU A 29 0.95 6.83 6.08
CA LEU A 29 1.87 6.99 7.21
C LEU A 29 1.11 7.19 8.52
N ASP A 30 0.11 8.08 8.52
CA ASP A 30 -0.73 8.34 9.70
C ASP A 30 -1.50 7.07 10.10
N GLU A 31 -2.16 6.39 9.15
CA GLU A 31 -2.86 5.13 9.43
C GLU A 31 -1.90 4.03 9.93
N PHE A 32 -0.69 3.95 9.39
CA PHE A 32 0.30 2.97 9.83
C PHE A 32 0.75 3.25 11.27
N VAL A 33 1.05 4.50 11.60
CA VAL A 33 1.44 4.88 12.97
C VAL A 33 0.30 4.65 13.95
N ASP A 34 -0.95 4.93 13.56
CA ASP A 34 -2.12 4.65 14.40
C ASP A 34 -2.32 3.14 14.64
N GLU A 35 -2.01 2.29 13.65
CA GLU A 35 -2.22 0.84 13.72
C GLU A 35 -1.05 0.09 14.40
N TYR A 36 0.19 0.48 14.11
CA TYR A 36 1.41 -0.22 14.54
C TYR A 36 2.19 0.52 15.63
N GLY A 37 1.89 1.81 15.88
CA GLY A 37 2.55 2.63 16.90
C GLY A 37 3.95 3.11 16.51
N GLU A 38 4.41 2.84 15.29
CA GLU A 38 5.71 3.26 14.78
C GLU A 38 5.61 3.73 13.33
N ALA A 39 6.57 4.58 12.92
CA ALA A 39 6.64 5.07 11.54
C ALA A 39 7.20 3.96 10.64
N PRO A 40 6.56 3.66 9.49
CA PRO A 40 7.04 2.64 8.58
C PRO A 40 8.18 3.14 7.69
N ASP A 41 8.88 2.19 7.09
CA ASP A 41 9.84 2.48 6.02
C ASP A 41 9.12 2.55 4.66
N VAL A 42 9.46 3.55 3.84
CA VAL A 42 8.85 3.74 2.51
C VAL A 42 9.79 3.24 1.42
N TYR A 43 9.33 2.30 0.61
CA TYR A 43 10.07 1.76 -0.53
C TYR A 43 9.35 1.98 -1.85
N VAL A 44 10.11 2.04 -2.95
CA VAL A 44 9.54 2.04 -4.30
C VAL A 44 9.09 0.62 -4.64
N LEU A 45 7.82 0.48 -4.99
CA LEU A 45 7.18 -0.81 -5.25
C LEU A 45 7.91 -1.62 -6.33
N SER A 46 8.35 -0.94 -7.40
CA SER A 46 9.04 -1.58 -8.52
C SER A 46 10.42 -2.16 -8.16
N GLU A 47 11.01 -1.72 -7.06
CA GLU A 47 12.26 -2.28 -6.52
C GLU A 47 11.96 -3.52 -5.68
N VAL A 48 11.00 -3.41 -4.76
CA VAL A 48 10.54 -4.53 -3.92
C VAL A 48 10.02 -5.70 -4.76
N GLU A 49 9.25 -5.43 -5.83
CA GLU A 49 8.79 -6.47 -6.76
C GLU A 49 9.93 -7.25 -7.43
N LYS A 50 11.10 -6.65 -7.61
CA LYS A 50 12.27 -7.35 -8.17
C LYS A 50 12.98 -8.21 -7.13
N GLU A 51 12.96 -7.79 -5.88
CA GLU A 51 13.64 -8.49 -4.79
C GLU A 51 12.82 -9.65 -4.23
N VAL A 52 11.48 -9.54 -4.24
CA VAL A 52 10.58 -10.54 -3.67
C VAL A 52 10.07 -11.51 -4.74
N VAL A 53 10.84 -12.58 -4.97
CA VAL A 53 10.48 -13.62 -5.95
C VAL A 53 9.15 -14.30 -5.58
N GLY A 54 8.21 -14.31 -6.53
CA GLY A 54 6.91 -14.97 -6.37
C GLY A 54 5.81 -14.07 -5.78
N TRP A 55 6.14 -12.84 -5.40
CA TRP A 55 5.17 -11.83 -5.03
C TRP A 55 4.87 -10.91 -6.22
N LYS A 56 3.61 -10.50 -6.35
CA LYS A 56 3.18 -9.50 -7.34
C LYS A 56 2.44 -8.41 -6.60
N ALA A 57 2.75 -7.15 -6.92
CA ALA A 57 2.02 -6.05 -6.36
C ALA A 57 0.53 -6.09 -6.80
N PRO A 58 -0.37 -5.55 -5.96
CA PRO A 58 -1.76 -5.35 -6.36
C PRO A 58 -1.83 -4.39 -7.56
N LYS A 59 -2.91 -4.50 -8.34
CA LYS A 59 -3.12 -3.64 -9.52
C LYS A 59 -3.54 -2.22 -9.15
N THR A 60 -4.11 -2.07 -7.96
CA THR A 60 -4.71 -0.84 -7.45
C THR A 60 -4.10 -0.49 -6.09
N CYS A 61 -4.20 0.78 -5.73
CA CYS A 61 -3.74 1.29 -4.44
C CYS A 61 -4.75 1.01 -3.34
N ARG A 62 -4.30 1.16 -2.10
CA ARG A 62 -5.16 1.04 -0.92
C ARG A 62 -6.31 2.04 -0.91
N TYR A 63 -6.09 3.25 -1.44
CA TYR A 63 -7.04 4.37 -1.35
C TYR A 63 -7.64 4.81 -2.69
N SER A 64 -7.12 4.33 -3.82
CA SER A 64 -7.66 4.62 -5.15
C SER A 64 -7.47 3.45 -6.10
N ALA A 65 -8.26 3.44 -7.18
CA ALA A 65 -8.12 2.48 -8.27
C ALA A 65 -6.92 2.77 -9.20
N GLU A 66 -5.98 3.62 -8.77
CA GLU A 66 -4.81 3.98 -9.55
C GLU A 66 -3.67 2.98 -9.38
N LYS A 67 -2.68 3.07 -10.28
CA LYS A 67 -1.52 2.17 -10.26
C LYS A 67 -0.60 2.51 -9.08
N PRO A 68 -0.24 1.52 -8.24
CA PRO A 68 0.61 1.77 -7.09
C PRO A 68 2.08 2.01 -7.45
N ALA A 69 2.75 2.77 -6.59
CA ALA A 69 4.13 3.21 -6.76
C ALA A 69 5.00 2.97 -5.52
N TYR A 70 4.41 3.02 -4.32
CA TYR A 70 5.11 2.89 -3.05
C TYR A 70 4.52 1.79 -2.19
N ILE A 71 5.36 1.23 -1.32
CA ILE A 71 4.98 0.28 -0.27
C ILE A 71 5.59 0.71 1.05
N LEU A 72 4.79 0.67 2.11
CA LEU A 72 5.22 0.92 3.48
C LEU A 72 5.36 -0.43 4.19
N LEU A 73 6.46 -0.62 4.91
CA LEU A 73 6.83 -1.86 5.61
C LEU A 73 7.21 -1.59 7.07
#